data_AF-A0A2K5EIT4-F1
#
_entry.id   AF-A0A2K5EIT4-F1
#
_cell.length_a   1.000
_cell.length_b   1.000
_cell.length_c   1.000
_cell.angle_alpha   90.00
_cell.angle_beta   90.00
_cell.angle_gamma   90.00
#
_symmetry.space_group_name_H-M   'P 1'
#
loop_
_entity.id
_entity.type
_entity.pdbx_description
1 polymer ?
#
loop_
_entity_poly.entity_id
_entity_poly.type
_entity_poly.pdbx_seq_one_letter_code
_entity_poly.pdbx_strand_id
1 'polypeptide(L)'
;MTLQEVSVALKQGQITPTELYQKCLSLIKKTKFLNAYIAVSEEVTLKQAEESEKRYKNGQSLGDLDGIPIAVKDNFSTSGIETTCESNMLKGYVPPYNATVVQKLLDQGALLMGKSNLDEFAMGSGSTDGVLGPVKNPWSYSKQYREKRKQNPHSESGDSDWLITGGSSGGSAAAMSAFTCYAALGSDTGGSTRNPAAHCGLVGFKPSYGLVSRHGLIPLVNWMDVPGILTRYVDDAAMVLGVLAGHDPKDSTTAHDPINKPLVLSSLADVSKLCIGIPKEYLVPELSKGGTGGGELGRDSMGRNARYR
;
A
#
# COMPACT_ATOMS: atom_id res chain seq x y z
N MET A 1 -15.72 2.08 -1.51
CA MET A 1 -15.56 3.54 -1.43
C MET A 1 -14.10 3.87 -1.71
N THR A 2 -13.88 4.87 -2.57
CA THR A 2 -12.58 5.55 -2.75
C THR A 2 -12.25 6.40 -1.53
N LEU A 3 -11.01 6.86 -1.39
CA LEU A 3 -10.62 7.82 -0.34
C LEU A 3 -11.43 9.11 -0.42
N GLN A 4 -11.66 9.61 -1.64
CA GLN A 4 -12.45 10.82 -1.85
C GLN A 4 -13.90 10.64 -1.37
N GLU A 5 -14.54 9.51 -1.71
CA GLU A 5 -15.91 9.20 -1.25
C GLU A 5 -15.97 9.10 0.28
N VAL A 6 -14.99 8.45 0.92
CA VAL A 6 -14.92 8.35 2.38
C VAL A 6 -14.72 9.73 3.01
N SER A 7 -13.81 10.54 2.48
CA SER A 7 -13.54 11.90 2.98
C SER A 7 -14.79 12.77 2.90
N VAL A 8 -15.53 12.71 1.79
CA VAL A 8 -16.81 13.42 1.63
C VAL A 8 -17.85 12.90 2.62
N ALA A 9 -17.98 11.60 2.79
CA ALA A 9 -18.94 11.00 3.73
C ALA A 9 -18.65 11.40 5.19
N LEU A 10 -17.37 11.46 5.58
CA LEU A 10 -16.93 11.94 6.90
C LEU A 10 -17.26 13.44 7.09
N LYS A 11 -16.92 14.29 6.11
CA LYS A 11 -17.23 15.74 6.13
C LYS A 11 -18.73 16.01 6.21
N GLN A 12 -19.56 15.17 5.59
CA GLN A 12 -21.01 15.27 5.62
C GLN A 12 -21.66 14.62 6.84
N GLY A 13 -20.87 13.98 7.72
CA GLY A 13 -21.38 13.28 8.91
C GLY A 13 -22.21 12.03 8.60
N GLN A 14 -22.08 11.45 7.40
CA GLN A 14 -22.77 10.22 7.02
C GLN A 14 -22.16 8.98 7.68
N ILE A 15 -20.88 9.06 7.99
CA ILE A 15 -20.10 8.08 8.77
C ILE A 15 -19.20 8.85 9.75
N THR A 16 -18.81 8.24 10.85
CA THR A 16 -17.81 8.83 11.76
C THR A 16 -16.44 8.16 11.65
N PRO A 17 -15.33 8.85 12.00
CA PRO A 17 -14.01 8.22 12.08
C PRO A 17 -13.99 6.99 13.00
N THR A 18 -14.70 7.05 14.13
CA THR A 18 -14.79 5.94 15.09
C THR A 18 -15.51 4.73 14.50
N GLU A 19 -16.62 4.93 13.78
CA GLU A 19 -17.32 3.86 13.08
C GLU A 19 -16.44 3.21 12.00
N LEU A 20 -15.71 4.04 11.25
CA LEU A 20 -14.81 3.59 10.19
C LEU A 20 -13.66 2.74 10.78
N TYR A 21 -13.02 3.23 11.84
CA TYR A 21 -12.01 2.51 12.61
C TYR A 21 -12.54 1.16 13.11
N GLN A 22 -13.70 1.14 13.77
CA GLN A 22 -14.27 -0.10 14.33
C GLN A 22 -14.56 -1.15 13.25
N LYS A 23 -15.05 -0.73 12.08
CA LYS A 23 -15.27 -1.63 10.93
C LYS A 23 -13.95 -2.23 10.44
N CYS A 24 -12.92 -1.39 10.25
CA CYS A 24 -11.59 -1.85 9.84
C CYS A 24 -10.98 -2.81 10.88
N LEU A 25 -11.05 -2.48 12.18
CA LEU A 25 -10.56 -3.34 13.25
C LEU A 25 -11.29 -4.69 13.30
N SER A 26 -12.62 -4.69 13.11
CA SER A 26 -13.40 -5.93 13.03
C SER A 26 -12.92 -6.83 11.90
N LEU A 27 -12.60 -6.23 10.75
CA LEU A 27 -12.03 -6.96 9.61
C LEU A 27 -10.64 -7.50 9.93
N ILE A 28 -9.75 -6.70 10.54
CA ILE A 28 -8.41 -7.18 10.98
C ILE A 28 -8.54 -8.43 11.86
N LYS A 29 -9.46 -8.40 12.83
CA LYS A 29 -9.71 -9.53 13.74
C LYS A 29 -10.21 -10.77 12.97
N LYS A 30 -11.13 -10.60 12.01
CA LYS A 30 -11.66 -11.69 11.17
C LYS A 30 -10.64 -12.26 10.19
N THR A 31 -9.74 -11.43 9.69
CA THR A 31 -8.73 -11.80 8.69
C THR A 31 -7.35 -12.05 9.29
N LYS A 32 -7.25 -12.25 10.61
CA LYS A 32 -5.99 -12.51 11.32
C LYS A 32 -5.19 -13.66 10.71
N PHE A 33 -5.87 -14.68 10.17
CA PHE A 33 -5.25 -15.83 9.51
C PHE A 33 -4.43 -15.47 8.25
N LEU A 34 -4.59 -14.27 7.68
CA LEU A 34 -3.78 -13.76 6.57
C LEU A 34 -2.40 -13.26 7.00
N ASN A 35 -2.18 -13.03 8.30
CA ASN A 35 -0.93 -12.51 8.86
C ASN A 35 -0.48 -11.15 8.29
N ALA A 36 -1.44 -10.28 7.93
CA ALA A 36 -1.14 -9.00 7.28
C ALA A 36 -0.46 -7.95 8.20
N TYR A 37 -0.64 -8.06 9.52
CA TYR A 37 -0.12 -7.13 10.51
C TYR A 37 0.79 -7.85 11.50
N ILE A 38 1.91 -7.22 11.81
CA ILE A 38 2.82 -7.57 12.91
C ILE A 38 2.22 -7.10 14.22
N ALA A 39 1.82 -5.83 14.24
CA ALA A 39 1.25 -5.15 15.39
C ALA A 39 0.06 -4.30 14.95
N VAL A 40 -1.03 -4.37 15.71
CA VAL A 40 -2.23 -3.56 15.51
C VAL A 40 -2.28 -2.52 16.63
N SER A 41 -2.41 -1.25 16.30
CA SER A 41 -2.31 -0.14 17.24
C SER A 41 -3.67 0.23 17.83
N GLU A 42 -4.42 -0.72 18.39
CA GLU A 42 -5.84 -0.54 18.77
C GLU A 42 -6.08 0.71 19.64
N GLU A 43 -5.37 0.85 20.76
CA GLU A 43 -5.59 1.97 21.69
C GLU A 43 -5.23 3.33 21.09
N VAL A 44 -4.10 3.40 20.39
CA VAL A 44 -3.63 4.64 19.75
C VAL A 44 -4.58 5.05 18.63
N THR A 45 -4.99 4.10 17.79
CA THR A 45 -5.89 4.36 16.66
C THR A 45 -7.28 4.79 17.13
N LEU A 46 -7.80 4.19 18.21
CA LEU A 46 -9.08 4.60 18.78
C LEU A 46 -9.03 6.05 19.25
N LYS A 47 -7.98 6.45 19.97
CA LYS A 47 -7.80 7.85 20.40
C LYS A 47 -7.71 8.79 19.20
N GLN A 48 -6.94 8.44 18.17
CA GLN A 48 -6.86 9.21 16.92
C GLN A 48 -8.25 9.37 16.26
N ALA A 49 -9.07 8.31 16.26
CA ALA A 49 -10.41 8.33 15.70
C ALA A 49 -11.36 9.24 16.50
N GLU A 50 -11.33 9.15 17.84
CA GLU A 50 -12.12 10.02 18.72
C GLU A 50 -11.74 11.50 18.58
N GLU A 51 -10.44 11.79 18.44
CA GLU A 51 -9.94 13.15 18.19
C GLU A 51 -10.36 13.65 16.81
N SER A 52 -10.27 12.81 15.79
CA SER A 52 -10.77 13.13 14.44
C SER A 52 -12.27 13.44 14.45
N GLU A 53 -13.06 12.64 15.16
CA GLU A 53 -14.49 12.85 15.27
C GLU A 53 -14.82 14.19 15.97
N LYS A 54 -14.06 14.56 17.01
CA LYS A 54 -14.17 15.89 17.64
C LYS A 54 -13.83 17.02 16.65
N ARG A 55 -12.77 16.85 15.84
CA ARG A 55 -12.41 17.82 14.79
C ARG A 55 -13.52 17.99 13.77
N TYR A 56 -14.12 16.90 13.28
CA TYR A 56 -15.26 16.96 12.35
C TYR A 56 -16.47 17.69 12.96
N LYS A 57 -16.83 17.39 14.22
CA LYS A 57 -17.94 18.08 14.93
C LYS A 57 -17.72 19.59 15.05
N ASN A 58 -16.47 20.03 15.13
CA ASN A 58 -16.10 21.44 15.23
C ASN A 58 -15.81 22.10 13.87
N GLY A 59 -15.89 21.38 12.75
CA GLY A 59 -15.52 21.89 11.42
C GLY A 59 -14.01 22.13 11.25
N GLN A 60 -13.17 21.39 11.98
CA GLN A 60 -11.72 21.56 12.09
C GLN A 60 -10.93 20.36 11.53
N SER A 61 -11.42 19.71 10.48
CA SER A 61 -10.72 18.57 9.85
C SER A 61 -9.31 18.99 9.39
N LEU A 62 -8.30 18.14 9.65
CA LEU A 62 -6.90 18.44 9.33
C LEU A 62 -6.54 18.32 7.84
N GLY A 63 -7.34 17.59 7.08
CA GLY A 63 -7.11 17.37 5.66
C GLY A 63 -8.01 16.30 5.08
N ASP A 64 -7.76 15.93 3.84
CA ASP A 64 -8.61 14.97 3.12
C ASP A 64 -8.46 13.52 3.64
N LEU A 65 -7.39 13.24 4.40
CA LEU A 65 -7.15 11.95 5.07
C LEU A 65 -7.57 11.94 6.55
N ASP A 66 -8.18 13.00 7.07
CA ASP A 66 -8.54 13.06 8.50
C ASP A 66 -9.57 11.97 8.84
N GLY A 67 -9.24 11.12 9.80
CA GLY A 67 -10.10 10.01 10.23
C GLY A 67 -10.06 8.78 9.32
N ILE A 68 -9.15 8.73 8.34
CA ILE A 68 -9.03 7.60 7.41
C ILE A 68 -8.03 6.55 7.92
N PRO A 69 -8.45 5.26 8.06
CA PRO A 69 -7.57 4.13 8.38
C PRO A 69 -6.47 3.86 7.33
N ILE A 70 -5.22 3.84 7.79
CA ILE A 70 -4.03 3.51 6.98
C ILE A 70 -3.18 2.41 7.64
N ALA A 71 -2.53 1.59 6.83
CA ALA A 71 -1.54 0.61 7.28
C ALA A 71 -0.12 1.06 6.89
N VAL A 72 0.88 0.79 7.72
CA VAL A 72 2.27 1.19 7.46
C VAL A 72 3.17 -0.03 7.51
N LYS A 73 3.96 -0.30 6.47
CA LYS A 73 4.96 -1.39 6.49
C LYS A 73 5.92 -1.26 7.67
N ASP A 74 6.28 -2.37 8.29
CA ASP A 74 7.05 -2.36 9.53
C ASP A 74 8.54 -1.96 9.38
N ASN A 75 8.98 -1.60 8.18
CA ASN A 75 10.29 -0.98 7.99
C ASN A 75 10.26 0.56 7.98
N PHE A 76 9.10 1.17 8.28
CA PHE A 76 9.02 2.59 8.60
C PHE A 76 9.04 2.80 10.11
N SER A 77 9.93 3.67 10.58
CA SER A 77 9.98 4.10 11.97
C SER A 77 8.68 4.78 12.38
N THR A 78 8.13 4.35 13.50
CA THR A 78 6.90 4.87 14.10
C THR A 78 7.16 5.16 15.56
N SER A 79 7.07 6.43 15.96
CA SER A 79 7.37 6.88 17.32
C SER A 79 6.49 6.17 18.33
N GLY A 80 7.10 5.50 19.31
CA GLY A 80 6.37 4.79 20.38
C GLY A 80 5.69 3.48 19.95
N ILE A 81 5.89 3.03 18.70
CA ILE A 81 5.39 1.73 18.21
C ILE A 81 6.59 0.93 17.70
N GLU A 82 6.72 -0.31 18.18
CA GLU A 82 7.80 -1.21 17.81
C GLU A 82 7.95 -1.34 16.28
N THR A 83 9.20 -1.38 15.82
CA THR A 83 9.56 -1.47 14.40
C THR A 83 10.62 -2.54 14.26
N THR A 84 10.24 -3.70 13.72
CA THR A 84 11.05 -4.93 13.74
C THR A 84 11.65 -5.28 12.38
N CYS A 85 11.08 -4.74 11.29
CA CYS A 85 11.39 -5.19 9.92
C CYS A 85 11.24 -6.71 9.73
N GLU A 86 10.33 -7.37 10.47
CA GLU A 86 10.19 -8.84 10.51
C GLU A 86 11.47 -9.58 10.90
N SER A 87 12.36 -8.91 11.64
CA SER A 87 13.63 -9.48 12.11
C SER A 87 13.70 -9.55 13.62
N ASN A 88 14.26 -10.65 14.13
CA ASN A 88 14.63 -10.76 15.54
C ASN A 88 15.71 -9.76 15.94
N MET A 89 16.49 -9.24 14.98
CA MET A 89 17.53 -8.24 15.22
C MET A 89 16.96 -6.94 15.81
N LEU A 90 15.76 -6.53 15.38
CA LEU A 90 15.12 -5.30 15.83
C LEU A 90 13.95 -5.57 16.80
N LYS A 91 13.86 -6.78 17.36
CA LYS A 91 12.88 -7.08 18.40
C LYS A 91 13.14 -6.19 19.62
N GLY A 92 12.09 -5.50 20.08
CA GLY A 92 12.12 -4.51 21.14
C GLY A 92 12.54 -3.10 20.69
N TYR A 93 12.86 -2.89 19.42
CA TYR A 93 13.21 -1.56 18.93
C TYR A 93 11.97 -0.68 18.80
N VAL A 94 11.89 0.32 19.68
CA VAL A 94 10.85 1.37 19.65
C VAL A 94 11.50 2.68 19.18
N PRO A 95 11.26 3.11 17.92
CA PRO A 95 11.84 4.36 17.42
C PRO A 95 11.39 5.57 18.24
N PRO A 96 12.28 6.56 18.49
CA PRO A 96 11.91 7.81 19.18
C PRO A 96 11.36 8.88 18.21
N TYR A 97 11.16 8.54 16.93
CA TYR A 97 10.68 9.46 15.90
C TYR A 97 9.85 8.72 14.85
N ASN A 98 9.00 9.47 14.14
CA ASN A 98 8.27 8.98 12.97
C ASN A 98 9.12 9.17 11.71
N ALA A 99 9.05 8.20 10.79
CA ALA A 99 9.45 8.42 9.42
C ALA A 99 8.68 9.61 8.82
N THR A 100 9.30 10.39 7.94
CA THR A 100 8.68 11.61 7.41
C THR A 100 7.34 11.31 6.72
N VAL A 101 7.25 10.19 5.99
CA VAL A 101 6.00 9.77 5.34
C VAL A 101 4.89 9.43 6.34
N VAL A 102 5.24 8.83 7.48
CA VAL A 102 4.29 8.53 8.56
C VAL A 102 3.83 9.84 9.19
N GLN A 103 4.77 10.75 9.51
CA GLN A 103 4.44 12.03 10.10
C GLN A 103 3.49 12.85 9.20
N LYS A 104 3.78 12.94 7.90
CA LYS A 104 2.91 13.65 6.94
C LYS A 104 1.47 13.09 6.90
N LEU A 105 1.29 11.78 7.08
CA LEU A 105 -0.05 11.18 7.16
C LEU A 105 -0.74 11.49 8.49
N LEU A 106 -0.01 11.42 9.60
CA LEU A 106 -0.54 11.78 10.92
C LEU A 106 -0.92 13.27 10.99
N ASP A 107 -0.15 14.15 10.36
CA ASP A 107 -0.42 15.58 10.25
C ASP A 107 -1.70 15.86 9.43
N GLN A 108 -2.10 14.93 8.56
CA GLN A 108 -3.39 14.97 7.86
C GLN A 108 -4.53 14.32 8.65
N GLY A 109 -4.28 13.86 9.88
CA GLY A 109 -5.27 13.22 10.74
C GLY A 109 -5.56 11.75 10.39
N ALA A 110 -4.71 11.09 9.59
CA ALA A 110 -4.89 9.69 9.25
C ALA A 110 -4.75 8.78 10.49
N LEU A 111 -5.49 7.67 10.49
CA LEU A 111 -5.54 6.72 11.60
C LEU A 111 -4.57 5.56 11.35
N LEU A 112 -3.53 5.42 12.18
CA LEU A 112 -2.50 4.40 12.00
C LEU A 112 -2.98 3.05 12.56
N MET A 113 -3.56 2.21 11.71
CA MET A 113 -4.11 0.90 12.12
C MET A 113 -3.05 -0.03 12.72
N GLY A 114 -1.81 0.07 12.25
CA GLY A 114 -0.71 -0.74 12.75
C GLY A 114 0.43 -0.93 11.75
N LYS A 115 1.35 -1.80 12.13
CA LYS A 115 2.54 -2.19 11.36
C LYS A 115 2.25 -3.43 10.53
N SER A 116 2.32 -3.30 9.22
CA SER A 116 2.06 -4.40 8.29
C SER A 116 3.31 -5.25 8.05
N ASN A 117 3.07 -6.55 7.88
CA ASN A 117 4.08 -7.60 7.71
C ASN A 117 4.81 -7.46 6.35
N LEU A 118 6.01 -8.03 6.25
CA LEU A 118 6.97 -7.92 5.15
C LEU A 118 7.92 -9.12 5.11
N ASP A 119 8.72 -9.24 4.05
CA ASP A 119 9.93 -10.07 4.14
C ASP A 119 10.98 -9.40 5.03
N GLU A 120 11.77 -10.19 5.76
CA GLU A 120 12.78 -9.70 6.72
C GLU A 120 13.70 -8.65 6.07
N PHE A 121 13.83 -7.48 6.71
CA PHE A 121 14.59 -6.32 6.17
C PHE A 121 14.22 -5.92 4.73
N ALA A 122 12.98 -6.17 4.33
CA ALA A 122 12.47 -5.97 2.98
C ALA A 122 13.14 -6.85 1.89
N MET A 123 13.91 -7.87 2.26
CA MET A 123 14.61 -8.80 1.36
C MET A 123 13.72 -10.00 1.02
N GLY A 124 13.01 -9.91 -0.09
CA GLY A 124 12.19 -11.01 -0.58
C GLY A 124 11.11 -10.53 -1.57
N SER A 125 10.49 -11.49 -2.24
CA SER A 125 9.44 -11.24 -3.24
C SER A 125 8.17 -12.06 -3.00
N GLY A 126 8.04 -12.68 -1.84
CA GLY A 126 6.91 -13.56 -1.49
C GLY A 126 6.18 -13.18 -0.20
N SER A 127 6.80 -12.38 0.67
CA SER A 127 6.38 -12.17 2.06
C SER A 127 6.20 -13.50 2.79
N THR A 128 7.21 -14.36 2.64
CA THR A 128 7.28 -15.71 3.20
C THR A 128 8.39 -15.88 4.23
N ASP A 129 9.39 -14.99 4.19
CA ASP A 129 10.68 -15.21 4.85
C ASP A 129 10.81 -14.47 6.19
N GLY A 130 9.75 -13.79 6.63
CA GLY A 130 9.70 -13.06 7.92
C GLY A 130 9.59 -13.98 9.14
N VAL A 131 10.09 -13.50 10.29
CA VAL A 131 10.12 -14.25 11.56
C VAL A 131 8.71 -14.64 12.06
N LEU A 132 7.69 -13.81 11.80
CA LEU A 132 6.30 -14.10 12.18
C LEU A 132 5.58 -14.99 11.16
N GLY A 133 6.28 -15.44 10.14
CA GLY A 133 5.78 -16.36 9.13
C GLY A 133 5.04 -15.67 7.98
N PRO A 134 4.55 -16.47 7.02
CA PRO A 134 4.13 -15.97 5.72
C PRO A 134 2.83 -15.16 5.75
N VAL A 135 2.76 -14.17 4.87
CA VAL A 135 1.54 -13.41 4.57
C VAL A 135 0.75 -14.11 3.47
N LYS A 136 -0.52 -14.41 3.76
CA LYS A 136 -1.38 -15.16 2.84
C LYS A 136 -2.23 -14.24 2.00
N ASN A 137 -2.34 -14.56 0.71
CA ASN A 137 -3.12 -13.76 -0.23
C ASN A 137 -4.63 -13.96 0.00
N PRO A 138 -5.41 -12.88 0.22
CA PRO A 138 -6.86 -12.98 0.41
C PRO A 138 -7.57 -13.70 -0.74
N TRP A 139 -7.08 -13.58 -1.97
CA TRP A 139 -7.68 -14.21 -3.16
C TRP A 139 -7.65 -15.75 -3.10
N SER A 140 -6.75 -16.34 -2.31
CA SER A 140 -6.69 -17.79 -2.07
C SER A 140 -8.01 -18.35 -1.51
N TYR A 141 -8.75 -17.51 -0.79
CA TYR A 141 -9.99 -17.88 -0.11
C TYR A 141 -11.25 -17.52 -0.89
N SER A 142 -11.08 -16.90 -2.06
CA SER A 142 -12.19 -16.61 -2.95
C SER A 142 -12.65 -17.89 -3.66
N LYS A 143 -13.97 -18.12 -3.69
CA LYS A 143 -14.57 -19.35 -4.24
C LYS A 143 -14.11 -19.63 -5.67
N GLN A 144 -14.11 -18.60 -6.51
CA GLN A 144 -13.75 -18.68 -7.93
C GLN A 144 -12.32 -19.17 -8.16
N TYR A 145 -11.34 -18.67 -7.38
CA TYR A 145 -9.95 -19.07 -7.53
C TYR A 145 -9.67 -20.45 -6.90
N ARG A 146 -10.32 -20.73 -5.75
CA ARG A 146 -10.23 -22.04 -5.09
C ARG A 146 -10.74 -23.18 -5.97
N GLU A 147 -11.83 -22.96 -6.70
CA GLU A 147 -12.41 -23.97 -7.60
C GLU A 147 -11.54 -24.22 -8.84
N LYS A 148 -10.95 -23.17 -9.42
CA LYS A 148 -10.00 -23.30 -10.53
C LYS A 148 -8.72 -24.02 -10.12
N ARG A 149 -8.21 -23.81 -8.90
CA ARG A 149 -6.97 -24.47 -8.42
C ARG A 149 -7.10 -25.99 -8.35
N LYS A 150 -8.23 -26.51 -7.88
CA LYS A 150 -8.48 -27.95 -7.81
C LYS A 150 -8.44 -28.65 -9.16
N GLN A 151 -8.55 -27.89 -10.26
CA GLN A 151 -8.53 -28.40 -11.62
C GLN A 151 -7.13 -28.42 -12.23
N ASN A 152 -6.08 -27.94 -11.54
CA ASN A 152 -4.73 -27.91 -12.07
C ASN A 152 -4.01 -29.25 -11.82
N PRO A 153 -3.78 -30.08 -12.85
CA PRO A 153 -3.27 -31.45 -12.67
C PRO A 153 -1.77 -31.53 -12.39
N HIS A 154 -1.05 -30.40 -12.33
CA HIS A 154 0.39 -30.34 -12.08
C HIS A 154 0.79 -30.14 -10.60
N SER A 155 -0.17 -30.12 -9.66
CA SER A 155 0.15 -30.09 -8.23
C SER A 155 0.46 -31.50 -7.72
N GLU A 156 1.58 -32.09 -8.14
CA GLU A 156 2.00 -33.44 -7.75
C GLU A 156 2.66 -33.51 -6.35
N SER A 157 2.92 -32.37 -5.72
CA SER A 157 3.36 -32.27 -4.33
C SER A 157 2.31 -31.53 -3.51
N GLY A 158 2.00 -32.00 -2.29
CA GLY A 158 1.03 -31.42 -1.35
C GLY A 158 1.11 -29.90 -1.23
N ASP A 159 0.39 -29.24 -2.13
CA ASP A 159 0.51 -27.83 -2.42
C ASP A 159 -0.14 -27.06 -1.27
N SER A 160 0.54 -26.07 -0.71
CA SER A 160 0.03 -25.31 0.44
C SER A 160 -1.32 -24.67 0.10
N ASP A 161 -2.32 -24.73 0.99
CA ASP A 161 -3.70 -24.26 0.74
C ASP A 161 -3.86 -22.75 0.47
N TRP A 162 -2.77 -22.01 0.33
CA TRP A 162 -2.73 -20.56 0.21
C TRP A 162 -1.69 -20.09 -0.81
N LEU A 163 -1.87 -18.87 -1.34
CA LEU A 163 -0.97 -18.23 -2.30
C LEU A 163 -0.20 -17.08 -1.66
N ILE A 164 1.01 -16.83 -2.16
CA ILE A 164 1.82 -15.68 -1.76
C ILE A 164 1.16 -14.34 -2.12
N THR A 165 1.48 -13.31 -1.35
CA THR A 165 1.02 -11.94 -1.62
C THR A 165 1.94 -11.17 -2.54
N GLY A 166 3.04 -11.79 -3.00
CA GLY A 166 4.20 -11.06 -3.49
C GLY A 166 4.97 -10.42 -2.34
N GLY A 167 6.03 -9.69 -2.64
CA GLY A 167 6.88 -9.12 -1.61
C GLY A 167 7.81 -8.02 -2.12
N SER A 168 8.44 -7.26 -1.22
CA SER A 168 8.42 -7.47 0.24
C SER A 168 7.32 -6.72 1.01
N SER A 169 6.41 -5.99 0.36
CA SER A 169 5.31 -5.30 1.04
C SER A 169 4.01 -6.12 1.05
N GLY A 170 4.11 -7.44 1.25
CA GLY A 170 2.98 -8.37 1.16
C GLY A 170 1.91 -8.13 2.24
N GLY A 171 2.30 -7.78 3.47
CA GLY A 171 1.36 -7.42 4.53
C GLY A 171 0.56 -6.16 4.20
N SER A 172 1.20 -5.14 3.63
CA SER A 172 0.55 -3.91 3.17
C SER A 172 -0.49 -4.21 2.07
N ALA A 173 -0.15 -5.09 1.12
CA ALA A 173 -1.06 -5.51 0.07
C ALA A 173 -2.23 -6.36 0.60
N ALA A 174 -1.95 -7.34 1.47
CA ALA A 174 -2.98 -8.15 2.11
C ALA A 174 -3.95 -7.29 2.94
N ALA A 175 -3.44 -6.32 3.69
CA ALA A 175 -4.25 -5.39 4.48
C ALA A 175 -5.23 -4.59 3.60
N MET A 176 -4.75 -4.07 2.47
CA MET A 176 -5.54 -3.32 1.51
C MET A 176 -6.60 -4.17 0.81
N SER A 177 -6.22 -5.37 0.34
CA SER A 177 -7.13 -6.29 -0.35
C SER A 177 -8.16 -6.94 0.58
N ALA A 178 -7.86 -7.03 1.88
CA ALA A 178 -8.79 -7.48 2.91
C ALA A 178 -9.69 -6.34 3.46
N PHE A 179 -9.64 -5.14 2.88
CA PHE A 179 -10.44 -3.97 3.29
C PHE A 179 -10.21 -3.53 4.74
N THR A 180 -9.04 -3.87 5.31
CA THR A 180 -8.69 -3.48 6.68
C THR A 180 -8.17 -2.05 6.81
N CYS A 181 -7.88 -1.40 5.68
CA CYS A 181 -7.48 0.00 5.58
C CYS A 181 -7.88 0.58 4.21
N TYR A 182 -7.69 1.88 4.02
CA TYR A 182 -8.01 2.60 2.78
C TYR A 182 -6.78 3.04 1.98
N ALA A 183 -5.62 3.12 2.61
CA ALA A 183 -4.32 3.20 1.95
C ALA A 183 -3.28 2.46 2.80
N ALA A 184 -2.23 1.97 2.15
CA ALA A 184 -1.08 1.41 2.86
C ALA A 184 0.24 1.93 2.31
N LEU A 185 1.21 2.14 3.20
CA LEU A 185 2.59 2.41 2.83
C LEU A 185 3.33 1.09 2.65
N GLY A 186 4.04 0.97 1.53
CA GLY A 186 5.04 -0.06 1.26
C GLY A 186 6.42 0.55 1.05
N SER A 187 7.41 -0.28 0.74
CA SER A 187 8.69 0.17 0.18
C SER A 187 8.95 -0.58 -1.12
N ASP A 188 9.62 0.04 -2.08
CA ASP A 188 9.96 -0.55 -3.37
C ASP A 188 11.43 -0.27 -3.67
N THR A 189 12.24 -1.33 -3.61
CA THR A 189 13.65 -1.31 -4.00
C THR A 189 13.79 -1.92 -5.39
N GLY A 190 13.32 -3.16 -5.56
CA GLY A 190 13.37 -3.91 -6.82
C GLY A 190 12.01 -4.32 -7.38
N GLY A 191 10.92 -3.72 -6.89
CA GLY A 191 9.54 -4.17 -7.18
C GLY A 191 8.68 -4.35 -5.93
N SER A 192 9.21 -4.10 -4.74
CA SER A 192 8.61 -4.50 -3.47
C SER A 192 7.27 -3.85 -3.11
N THR A 193 6.77 -2.90 -3.90
CA THR A 193 5.39 -2.37 -3.83
C THR A 193 4.57 -2.81 -5.04
N ARG A 194 5.14 -2.74 -6.25
CA ARG A 194 4.45 -3.09 -7.50
C ARG A 194 4.16 -4.60 -7.61
N ASN A 195 5.10 -5.45 -7.22
CA ASN A 195 4.96 -6.90 -7.20
C ASN A 195 3.79 -7.35 -6.29
N PRO A 196 3.74 -6.98 -5.00
CA PRO A 196 2.63 -7.41 -4.16
C PRO A 196 1.30 -6.77 -4.57
N ALA A 197 1.30 -5.55 -5.11
CA ALA A 197 0.09 -4.97 -5.68
C ALA A 197 -0.45 -5.78 -6.86
N ALA A 198 0.41 -6.26 -7.77
CA ALA A 198 0.01 -7.11 -8.88
C ALA A 198 -0.57 -8.46 -8.40
N HIS A 199 0.06 -9.10 -7.42
CA HIS A 199 -0.43 -10.38 -6.85
C HIS A 199 -1.74 -10.24 -6.07
N CYS A 200 -1.97 -9.07 -5.47
CA CYS A 200 -3.16 -8.81 -4.66
C CYS A 200 -4.25 -8.00 -5.37
N GLY A 201 -4.09 -7.70 -6.66
CA GLY A 201 -5.10 -6.99 -7.46
C GLY A 201 -5.33 -5.55 -7.01
N LEU A 202 -4.24 -4.83 -6.74
CA LEU A 202 -4.23 -3.45 -6.24
C LEU A 202 -3.50 -2.50 -7.18
N VAL A 203 -3.64 -1.20 -6.93
CA VAL A 203 -2.76 -0.17 -7.47
C VAL A 203 -1.53 -0.10 -6.57
N GLY A 204 -0.36 -0.41 -7.14
CA GLY A 204 0.94 -0.26 -6.47
C GLY A 204 1.75 0.84 -7.16
N PHE A 205 1.88 1.99 -6.52
CA PHE A 205 2.59 3.13 -7.08
C PHE A 205 3.96 3.29 -6.41
N LYS A 206 5.02 3.22 -7.24
CA LYS A 206 6.38 3.59 -6.86
C LYS A 206 6.70 4.97 -7.44
N PRO A 207 6.75 6.03 -6.63
CA PRO A 207 7.16 7.36 -7.07
C PRO A 207 8.54 7.41 -7.74
N SER A 208 8.85 8.55 -8.35
CA SER A 208 10.23 8.88 -8.74
C SER A 208 11.12 8.91 -7.50
N TYR A 209 12.36 8.41 -7.65
CA TYR A 209 13.36 8.50 -6.58
C TYR A 209 13.58 9.97 -6.19
N GLY A 210 13.60 10.25 -4.89
CA GLY A 210 13.69 11.62 -4.35
C GLY A 210 12.38 12.41 -4.30
N LEU A 211 11.26 11.90 -4.85
CA LEU A 211 9.98 12.61 -4.78
C LEU A 211 9.35 12.54 -3.37
N VAL A 212 9.59 11.44 -2.67
CA VAL A 212 9.09 11.15 -1.32
C VAL A 212 10.27 10.82 -0.42
N SER A 213 10.31 11.44 0.76
CA SER A 213 11.40 11.27 1.73
C SER A 213 11.56 9.83 2.21
N ARG A 214 12.81 9.39 2.29
CA ARG A 214 13.26 8.13 2.88
C ARG A 214 13.66 8.27 4.34
N HIS A 215 13.58 9.47 4.93
CA HIS A 215 13.92 9.66 6.34
C HIS A 215 13.02 8.79 7.24
N GLY A 216 13.64 7.94 8.06
CA GLY A 216 12.97 6.95 8.92
C GLY A 216 12.44 5.70 8.19
N LEU A 217 12.70 5.54 6.89
CA LEU A 217 12.63 4.24 6.24
C LEU A 217 13.93 3.48 6.55
N ILE A 218 13.82 2.33 7.21
CA ILE A 218 14.97 1.45 7.45
C ILE A 218 15.42 0.91 6.07
N PRO A 219 16.66 1.22 5.64
CA PRO A 219 17.08 1.02 4.26
C PRO A 219 17.38 -0.44 3.95
N LEU A 220 17.15 -0.82 2.70
CA LEU A 220 17.65 -2.05 2.08
C LEU A 220 18.80 -1.71 1.12
N VAL A 221 18.53 -0.89 0.09
CA VAL A 221 19.53 -0.36 -0.83
C VAL A 221 19.28 1.14 -1.04
N ASN A 222 20.06 1.97 -0.37
CA ASN A 222 19.84 3.43 -0.25
C ASN A 222 19.59 4.18 -1.57
N TRP A 223 20.22 3.77 -2.67
CA TRP A 223 20.08 4.43 -3.97
C TRP A 223 18.88 3.93 -4.81
N MET A 224 18.18 2.89 -4.33
CA MET A 224 17.03 2.28 -5.00
C MET A 224 15.74 2.39 -4.18
N ASP A 225 15.84 2.46 -2.85
CA ASP A 225 14.69 2.44 -1.95
C ASP A 225 13.77 3.65 -2.20
N VAL A 226 12.49 3.38 -2.44
CA VAL A 226 11.45 4.42 -2.54
C VAL A 226 10.25 4.01 -1.68
N PRO A 227 9.70 4.91 -0.83
CA PRO A 227 8.42 4.69 -0.19
C PRO A 227 7.32 4.50 -1.25
N GLY A 228 6.63 3.37 -1.19
CA GLY A 228 5.57 3.00 -2.11
C GLY A 228 4.19 3.21 -1.52
N ILE A 229 3.20 3.34 -2.39
CA ILE A 229 1.80 3.53 -2.04
C ILE A 229 0.99 2.37 -2.59
N LEU A 230 0.16 1.75 -1.75
CA LEU A 230 -0.81 0.73 -2.15
C LEU A 230 -2.23 1.22 -1.89
N THR A 231 -3.06 1.20 -2.92
CA THR A 231 -4.48 1.60 -2.87
C THR A 231 -5.34 0.67 -3.74
N ARG A 232 -6.67 0.78 -3.62
CA ARG A 232 -7.60 0.05 -4.51
C ARG A 232 -7.88 0.82 -5.82
N TYR A 233 -7.74 2.14 -5.80
CA TYR A 233 -8.06 3.02 -6.92
C TYR A 233 -6.86 3.91 -7.25
N VAL A 234 -6.75 4.33 -8.52
CA VAL A 234 -5.64 5.17 -9.01
C VAL A 234 -5.71 6.58 -8.40
N ASP A 235 -6.92 7.15 -8.31
CA ASP A 235 -7.13 8.47 -7.72
C ASP A 235 -6.71 8.52 -6.24
N ASP A 236 -6.94 7.42 -5.51
CA ASP A 236 -6.49 7.28 -4.13
C ASP A 236 -4.96 7.34 -4.02
N ALA A 237 -4.23 6.72 -4.97
CA ALA A 237 -2.78 6.76 -4.97
C ALA A 237 -2.26 8.18 -5.23
N ALA A 238 -2.91 8.94 -6.13
CA ALA A 238 -2.58 10.33 -6.39
C ALA A 238 -2.85 11.24 -5.17
N MET A 239 -3.97 11.02 -4.48
CA MET A 239 -4.32 11.74 -3.25
C MET A 239 -3.30 11.49 -2.14
N VAL A 240 -2.91 10.24 -1.90
CA VAL A 240 -1.86 9.90 -0.92
C VAL A 240 -0.51 10.48 -1.34
N LEU A 241 -0.14 10.38 -2.63
CA LEU A 241 1.09 10.98 -3.15
C LEU A 241 1.12 12.50 -2.92
N GLY A 242 -0.01 13.19 -3.11
CA GLY A 242 -0.12 14.64 -2.87
C GLY A 242 0.24 15.02 -1.44
N VAL A 243 -0.11 14.18 -0.47
CA VAL A 243 0.30 14.34 0.94
C VAL A 243 1.78 14.07 1.12
N LEU A 244 2.27 12.92 0.63
CA LEU A 244 3.63 12.43 0.92
C LEU A 244 4.74 13.19 0.18
N ALA A 245 4.49 13.61 -1.05
CA ALA A 245 5.51 14.15 -1.94
C ALA A 245 6.05 15.50 -1.46
N GLY A 246 7.28 15.81 -1.85
CA GLY A 246 7.92 17.09 -1.61
C GLY A 246 9.17 16.99 -0.73
N HIS A 247 10.01 18.01 -0.88
CA HIS A 247 11.29 18.16 -0.20
C HIS A 247 11.20 17.92 1.32
N ASP A 248 12.18 17.23 1.85
CA ASP A 248 12.38 16.99 3.27
C ASP A 248 13.82 17.35 3.66
N PRO A 249 14.04 18.38 4.48
CA PRO A 249 15.38 18.74 4.96
C PRO A 249 16.12 17.61 5.70
N LYS A 250 15.40 16.60 6.21
CA LYS A 250 15.99 15.44 6.89
C LYS A 250 16.46 14.34 5.94
N ASP A 251 16.17 14.47 4.64
CA ASP A 251 16.59 13.57 3.59
C ASP A 251 17.21 14.36 2.42
N SER A 252 18.55 14.40 2.42
CA SER A 252 19.36 15.04 1.37
C SER A 252 19.14 14.52 -0.05
N THR A 253 18.46 13.38 -0.21
CA THR A 253 18.14 12.81 -1.53
C THR A 253 16.80 13.25 -2.09
N THR A 254 16.02 14.02 -1.33
CA THR A 254 14.76 14.57 -1.84
C THR A 254 15.01 15.67 -2.86
N ALA A 255 14.26 15.63 -3.96
CA ALA A 255 14.35 16.63 -5.00
C ALA A 255 13.79 17.97 -4.50
N HIS A 256 14.44 19.07 -4.90
CA HIS A 256 14.02 20.43 -4.59
C HIS A 256 12.98 20.99 -5.56
N ASP A 257 12.68 20.26 -6.65
CA ASP A 257 11.77 20.74 -7.68
C ASP A 257 10.37 20.99 -7.09
N PRO A 258 9.73 22.12 -7.45
CA PRO A 258 8.40 22.43 -6.98
C PRO A 258 7.41 21.41 -7.52
N ILE A 259 6.59 20.86 -6.62
CA ILE A 259 5.51 19.96 -6.99
C ILE A 259 4.22 20.76 -6.99
N ASN A 260 3.51 20.78 -8.10
CA ASN A 260 2.17 21.35 -8.18
C ASN A 260 1.22 20.47 -7.34
N LYS A 261 0.80 20.99 -6.19
CA LYS A 261 -0.22 20.39 -5.33
C LYS A 261 -1.51 21.20 -5.42
N PRO A 262 -2.70 20.57 -5.34
CA PRO A 262 -2.93 19.12 -5.22
C PRO A 262 -2.67 18.35 -6.52
N LEU A 263 -2.27 17.08 -6.39
CA LEU A 263 -2.12 16.14 -7.51
C LEU A 263 -3.50 15.56 -7.86
N VAL A 264 -4.31 16.35 -8.57
CA VAL A 264 -5.65 15.92 -9.00
C VAL A 264 -5.55 15.30 -10.38
N LEU A 265 -5.93 14.02 -10.49
CA LEU A 265 -6.08 13.37 -11.78
C LEU A 265 -7.38 13.84 -12.44
N SER A 266 -7.30 14.27 -13.69
CA SER A 266 -8.50 14.53 -14.48
C SER A 266 -9.15 13.20 -14.85
N SER A 267 -10.45 13.05 -14.56
CA SER A 267 -11.22 11.81 -14.83
C SER A 267 -11.27 11.40 -16.31
N LEU A 268 -10.92 12.31 -17.22
CA LEU A 268 -10.93 12.12 -18.68
C LEU A 268 -9.67 12.75 -19.31
N ALA A 269 -8.48 12.28 -18.92
CA ALA A 269 -7.28 12.64 -19.67
C ALA A 269 -7.38 12.06 -21.10
N ASP A 270 -7.35 12.92 -22.11
CA ASP A 270 -7.28 12.47 -23.51
C ASP A 270 -5.91 11.82 -23.77
N VAL A 271 -5.90 10.48 -23.82
CA VAL A 271 -4.70 9.68 -24.06
C VAL A 271 -4.38 9.51 -25.55
N SER A 272 -5.21 10.03 -26.47
CA SER A 272 -5.06 9.81 -27.92
C SER A 272 -3.74 10.36 -28.50
N LYS A 273 -3.14 11.34 -27.84
CA LYS A 273 -1.86 11.94 -28.24
C LYS A 273 -0.65 11.38 -27.50
N LEU A 274 -0.84 10.45 -26.57
CA LEU A 274 0.27 9.83 -25.85
C LEU A 274 1.02 8.85 -26.76
N CYS A 275 2.35 8.92 -26.71
CA CYS A 275 3.22 7.94 -27.34
C CYS A 275 3.57 6.88 -26.28
N ILE A 276 3.19 5.63 -26.53
CA ILE A 276 3.41 4.52 -25.59
C ILE A 276 4.48 3.60 -26.17
N GLY A 277 5.64 3.57 -25.52
CA GLY A 277 6.71 2.63 -25.87
C GLY A 277 6.44 1.26 -25.27
N ILE A 278 6.55 0.20 -26.06
CA ILE A 278 6.46 -1.19 -25.56
C ILE A 278 7.84 -1.84 -25.72
N PRO A 279 8.64 -1.96 -24.64
CA PRO A 279 9.94 -2.61 -24.70
C PRO A 279 9.79 -4.07 -25.15
N LYS A 280 10.57 -4.48 -26.15
CA LYS A 280 10.53 -5.86 -26.68
C LYS A 280 10.97 -6.87 -25.62
N GLU A 281 11.86 -6.44 -24.74
CA GLU A 281 12.41 -7.20 -23.62
C GLU A 281 11.35 -7.55 -22.56
N TYR A 282 10.17 -6.93 -22.57
CA TYR A 282 9.06 -7.29 -21.67
C TYR A 282 8.20 -8.43 -22.25
N LEU A 283 8.37 -8.75 -23.54
CA LEU A 283 7.67 -9.84 -24.22
C LEU A 283 8.55 -11.09 -24.24
N VAL A 284 8.75 -11.68 -23.06
CA VAL A 284 9.58 -12.87 -22.90
C VAL A 284 8.75 -14.16 -23.00
N PRO A 285 9.30 -15.27 -23.55
CA PRO A 285 8.59 -16.55 -23.65
C PRO A 285 8.11 -17.10 -22.30
N GLU A 286 8.80 -16.76 -21.21
CA GLU A 286 8.49 -17.18 -19.83
C GLU A 286 7.26 -16.44 -19.26
N LEU A 287 6.77 -15.39 -19.92
CA LEU A 287 5.57 -14.68 -19.49
C LEU A 287 4.35 -15.58 -19.74
N SER A 288 3.66 -15.98 -18.67
CA SER A 288 2.48 -16.83 -18.78
C SER A 288 1.41 -16.21 -19.70
N LYS A 289 0.60 -17.06 -20.34
CA LYS A 289 -0.52 -16.61 -21.22
C LYS A 289 -1.48 -15.63 -20.54
N GLY A 290 -1.61 -15.69 -19.22
CA GLY A 290 -2.40 -14.72 -18.44
C GLY A 290 -1.72 -13.35 -18.32
N GLY A 291 -0.39 -13.31 -18.17
CA GLY A 291 0.40 -12.09 -18.17
C GLY A 291 0.46 -11.42 -19.54
N THR A 292 0.65 -12.20 -20.61
CA THR A 292 0.61 -11.68 -21.99
C THR A 292 -0.78 -11.17 -22.35
N GLY A 293 -1.83 -11.92 -22.03
CA GLY A 293 -3.23 -11.53 -22.29
C GLY A 293 -3.67 -10.29 -21.53
N GLY A 294 -3.26 -10.11 -20.27
CA GLY A 294 -3.49 -8.88 -19.53
C GLY A 294 -2.80 -7.66 -20.14
N GLY A 295 -1.55 -7.83 -20.61
CA GLY A 295 -0.81 -6.80 -21.33
C GLY A 295 -1.39 -6.48 -22.71
N GLU A 296 -1.99 -7.45 -23.40
CA GLU A 296 -2.72 -7.25 -24.67
C GLU A 296 -4.04 -6.50 -24.46
N LEU A 297 -4.85 -6.91 -23.48
CA LEU A 297 -6.10 -6.23 -23.14
C LEU A 297 -5.86 -4.78 -22.65
N GLY A 298 -4.78 -4.56 -21.90
CA GLY A 298 -4.34 -3.22 -21.51
C GLY A 298 -3.99 -2.35 -22.73
N ARG A 299 -3.35 -2.93 -23.76
CA ARG A 299 -3.10 -2.24 -25.03
C ARG A 299 -4.39 -1.92 -25.76
N ASP A 300 -5.25 -2.92 -25.97
CA ASP A 300 -6.48 -2.76 -26.73
C ASP A 300 -7.46 -1.75 -26.11
N SER A 301 -7.50 -1.69 -24.76
CA SER A 301 -8.33 -0.72 -24.02
C SER A 301 -7.84 0.74 -24.11
N MET A 302 -6.55 0.97 -24.39
CA MET A 302 -6.01 2.32 -24.68
C MET A 302 -6.35 2.80 -26.10
N GLY A 303 -7.01 1.95 -26.90
CA GLY A 303 -7.58 2.26 -28.20
C GLY A 303 -6.56 2.26 -29.34
N ARG A 304 -7.05 1.97 -30.56
CA ARG A 304 -6.28 2.02 -31.82
C ARG A 304 -5.64 3.39 -32.15
N ASN A 305 -5.82 4.39 -31.30
CA ASN A 305 -5.37 5.77 -31.51
C ASN A 305 -4.06 6.10 -30.79
N ALA A 306 -3.62 5.31 -29.80
CA ALA A 306 -2.28 5.46 -29.23
C ALA A 306 -1.24 4.93 -30.24
N ARG A 307 -0.19 5.72 -30.52
CA ARG A 307 0.91 5.22 -31.34
C ARG A 307 1.82 4.35 -30.48
N TYR A 308 1.85 3.06 -30.77
CA TYR A 308 2.81 2.13 -30.20
C TYR A 308 4.12 2.21 -30.97
N ARG A 309 5.24 2.34 -30.26
CA ARG A 309 6.59 2.27 -30.81
C ARG A 309 7.45 1.28 -30.03
#